data_AF-W9CKS4-F1
#
_entry.id   AF-W9CKS4-F1
#
_cell.length_a   1.000
_cell.length_b   1.000
_cell.length_c   1.000
_cell.angle_alpha   90.00
_cell.angle_beta   90.00
_cell.angle_gamma   90.00
#
_symmetry.space_group_name_H-M   'P 1'
#
loop_
_entity.id
_entity.type
_entity.pdbx_description
1 polymer ?
#
loop_
_entity_poly.entity_id
_entity_poly.type
_entity_poly.pdbx_seq_one_letter_code
_entity_poly.pdbx_strand_id
1 'polypeptide(L)'
;MKIRCEDSVFDVHRAVVCMRSPVIARAMDDDRWEEAAKGEYHMREDELPIVEAMIYYLYHGTYDDQKASEPEIPDDASQLGIEHEIAELPPNSPSPSPPPSPEPDIDEWGEVIQRPETPPGDSIHDDNPISAPSTLLFNAKVYIIADKYMIPGLKPLANQKFVRSAEKNWNTPEFPAAVELLWENIPESDLLLRDSVIAATAPHLDPLLDRGEFVEFMTTHGDFAVGVMKRRRDNLLIATSKSDQDNFGWGRG
;
A
#
# COMPACT_ATOMS: atom_id res chain seq x y z
N MET A 1 26.90 -6.59 9.32
CA MET A 1 26.77 -6.67 7.85
C MET A 1 25.85 -5.53 7.43
N LYS A 2 25.90 -5.11 6.18
CA LYS A 2 25.03 -4.04 5.68
C LYS A 2 24.01 -4.60 4.71
N ILE A 3 22.79 -4.11 4.76
CA ILE A 3 21.82 -4.27 3.69
C ILE A 3 21.69 -2.91 3.02
N ARG A 4 21.81 -2.86 1.69
CA ARG A 4 21.50 -1.67 0.89
C ARG A 4 20.22 -1.87 0.13
N CYS A 5 19.35 -0.87 0.18
CA CYS A 5 18.15 -0.77 -0.64
C CYS A 5 18.03 0.69 -1.03
N GLU A 6 17.95 0.96 -2.34
CA GLU A 6 18.02 2.32 -2.89
C GLU A 6 19.26 3.07 -2.32
N ASP A 7 19.08 4.30 -1.83
CA ASP A 7 20.14 5.11 -1.20
C ASP A 7 20.31 4.82 0.30
N SER A 8 19.48 3.93 0.87
CA SER A 8 19.47 3.61 2.28
C SER A 8 20.40 2.44 2.62
N VAL A 9 21.08 2.56 3.77
CA VAL A 9 22.01 1.55 4.28
C VAL A 9 21.62 1.16 5.69
N PHE A 10 21.33 -0.11 5.89
CA PHE A 10 20.95 -0.69 7.17
C PHE A 10 22.11 -1.48 7.77
N ASP A 11 22.64 -1.01 8.90
CA ASP A 11 23.59 -1.78 9.69
C ASP A 11 22.84 -2.86 10.50
N VAL A 12 23.03 -4.12 10.11
CA VAL A 12 22.33 -5.27 10.70
C VAL A 12 23.29 -6.35 11.18
N HIS A 13 22.84 -7.12 12.17
CA HIS A 13 23.54 -8.25 12.74
C HIS A 13 23.43 -9.46 11.81
N ARG A 14 24.58 -9.90 11.29
CA ARG A 14 24.68 -11.10 10.44
C ARG A 14 24.06 -12.33 11.10
N ALA A 15 24.29 -12.50 12.41
CA ALA A 15 23.73 -13.62 13.17
C ALA A 15 22.19 -13.63 13.20
N VAL A 16 21.53 -12.46 13.22
CA VAL A 16 20.06 -12.36 13.22
C VAL A 16 19.52 -12.61 11.81
N VAL A 17 20.08 -11.92 10.81
CA VAL A 17 19.60 -11.97 9.43
C VAL A 17 19.81 -13.35 8.80
N CYS A 18 21.02 -13.90 8.87
CA CYS A 18 21.34 -15.19 8.25
C CYS A 18 20.62 -16.37 8.92
N MET A 19 20.33 -16.29 10.23
CA MET A 19 19.55 -17.34 10.91
C MET A 19 18.09 -17.35 10.45
N ARG A 20 17.56 -16.21 10.00
CA ARG A 20 16.15 -16.05 9.62
C ARG A 20 15.91 -16.02 8.10
N SER A 21 16.96 -15.85 7.29
CA SER A 21 16.91 -15.93 5.83
C SER A 21 18.04 -16.84 5.31
N PRO A 22 17.71 -18.07 4.86
CA PRO A 22 18.66 -18.97 4.22
C PRO A 22 19.23 -18.42 2.90
N VAL A 23 18.47 -17.58 2.20
CA VAL A 23 18.90 -16.95 0.94
C VAL A 23 20.03 -15.97 1.20
N ILE A 24 19.83 -15.06 2.17
CA ILE A 24 20.87 -14.10 2.56
C ILE A 24 22.06 -14.83 3.21
N ALA A 25 21.81 -15.87 4.03
CA ALA A 25 22.88 -16.67 4.62
C ALA A 25 23.82 -17.25 3.56
N ARG A 26 23.26 -17.90 2.53
CA ARG A 26 24.05 -18.47 1.42
C ARG A 26 24.84 -17.42 0.65
N ALA A 27 24.23 -16.27 0.38
CA ALA A 27 24.92 -15.18 -0.32
C ALA A 27 26.10 -14.60 0.49
N MET A 28 26.01 -14.65 1.82
CA MET A 28 27.03 -14.10 2.72
C MET A 28 28.12 -15.12 3.10
N ASP A 29 27.87 -16.42 2.93
CA ASP A 29 28.79 -17.51 3.29
C ASP A 29 29.72 -17.93 2.14
N ASP A 30 29.44 -17.52 0.91
CA ASP A 30 30.22 -17.88 -0.27
C ASP A 30 31.07 -16.69 -0.73
N ASP A 31 32.37 -16.74 -0.43
CA ASP A 31 33.35 -15.71 -0.75
C ASP A 31 33.50 -15.41 -2.26
N ARG A 32 32.86 -16.20 -3.13
CA ARG A 32 32.77 -15.90 -4.57
C ARG A 32 31.82 -14.73 -4.88
N TRP A 33 30.93 -14.39 -3.95
CA TRP A 33 30.00 -13.27 -4.11
C TRP A 33 30.63 -11.98 -3.58
N GLU A 34 30.46 -10.90 -4.33
CA GLU A 34 30.98 -9.58 -3.95
C GLU A 34 30.38 -9.12 -2.62
N GLU A 35 29.14 -9.56 -2.34
CA GLU A 35 28.40 -9.34 -1.12
C GLU A 35 29.07 -9.95 0.11
N ALA A 36 29.54 -11.20 0.01
CA ALA A 36 30.24 -11.88 1.10
C ALA A 36 31.59 -11.21 1.39
N ALA A 37 32.36 -10.90 0.34
CA ALA A 37 33.67 -10.27 0.44
C ALA A 37 33.61 -8.87 1.07
N LYS A 38 32.58 -8.07 0.75
CA LYS A 38 32.38 -6.72 1.30
C LYS A 38 31.59 -6.71 2.61
N GLY A 39 30.84 -7.77 2.91
CA GLY A 39 29.93 -7.82 4.05
C GLY A 39 28.64 -7.03 3.82
N GLU A 40 28.21 -6.88 2.55
CA GLU A 40 27.13 -5.99 2.12
C GLU A 40 26.18 -6.68 1.14
N TYR A 41 24.91 -6.80 1.49
CA TYR A 41 23.87 -7.39 0.64
C TYR A 41 23.06 -6.29 -0.05
N HIS A 42 22.88 -6.36 -1.37
CA HIS A 42 22.19 -5.32 -2.15
C HIS A 42 20.82 -5.82 -2.62
N MET A 43 19.74 -5.16 -2.18
CA MET A 43 18.35 -5.42 -2.57
C MET A 43 17.91 -4.39 -3.61
N ARG A 44 18.28 -4.62 -4.89
CA ARG A 44 18.09 -3.64 -5.98
C ARG A 44 16.71 -3.69 -6.63
N GLU A 45 15.99 -4.78 -6.45
CA GLU A 45 14.68 -5.03 -7.06
C GLU A 45 13.53 -4.86 -6.06
N ASP A 46 13.87 -4.48 -4.83
CA ASP A 46 12.95 -4.45 -3.70
C ASP A 46 12.80 -3.00 -3.22
N GLU A 47 11.58 -2.62 -2.85
CA GLU A 47 11.24 -1.26 -2.45
C GLU A 47 11.59 -0.99 -0.99
N LEU A 48 12.08 0.23 -0.71
CA LEU A 48 12.57 0.61 0.62
C LEU A 48 11.57 0.32 1.75
N PRO A 49 10.28 0.70 1.69
CA PRO A 49 9.32 0.44 2.78
C PRO A 49 9.12 -1.05 3.06
N ILE A 50 9.25 -1.89 2.03
CA ILE A 50 9.08 -3.35 2.12
C ILE A 50 10.32 -3.99 2.74
N VAL A 51 11.51 -3.51 2.36
CA VAL A 51 12.78 -3.93 2.97
C VAL A 51 12.84 -3.53 4.44
N GLU A 52 12.40 -2.33 4.79
CA GLU A 52 12.31 -1.89 6.19
C GLU A 52 11.39 -2.77 7.01
N ALA A 53 10.19 -3.08 6.51
CA ALA A 53 9.26 -3.98 7.17
C ALA A 53 9.85 -5.38 7.37
N MET A 54 10.53 -5.91 6.35
CA MET A 54 11.23 -7.19 6.44
C MET A 54 12.32 -7.13 7.51
N ILE A 55 13.21 -6.14 7.49
CA ILE A 55 14.29 -5.99 8.47
C ILE A 55 13.71 -5.85 9.87
N TYR A 56 12.69 -5.02 10.06
CA TYR A 56 12.03 -4.83 11.35
C TYR A 56 11.46 -6.17 11.88
N TYR A 57 10.83 -6.96 11.02
CA TYR A 57 10.37 -8.31 11.35
C TYR A 57 11.52 -9.24 11.77
N LEU A 58 12.67 -9.18 11.10
CA LEU A 58 13.83 -10.00 11.45
C LEU A 58 14.34 -9.77 12.87
N TYR A 59 14.04 -8.62 13.48
CA TYR A 59 14.36 -8.37 14.90
C TYR A 59 13.18 -8.60 15.84
N HIS A 60 11.98 -8.17 15.46
CA HIS A 60 10.85 -8.06 16.39
C HIS A 60 9.80 -9.16 16.23
N GLY A 61 9.80 -9.87 15.09
CA GLY A 61 8.80 -10.90 14.78
C GLY A 61 7.43 -10.35 14.37
N THR A 62 7.32 -9.05 14.11
CA THR A 62 6.14 -8.37 13.58
C THR A 62 6.56 -7.20 12.68
N TYR A 63 5.64 -6.57 11.97
CA TYR A 63 5.86 -5.31 11.24
C TYR A 63 4.58 -4.47 11.22
N ASP A 64 4.75 -3.17 11.03
CA ASP A 64 3.65 -2.20 10.95
C ASP A 64 3.22 -2.03 9.49
N ASP A 65 1.93 -2.21 9.23
CA ASP A 65 1.28 -2.07 7.93
C ASP A 65 0.35 -0.85 7.87
N GLN A 66 0.35 -0.01 8.91
CA GLN A 66 -0.39 1.25 8.99
C GLN A 66 0.45 2.47 8.62
N LYS A 67 1.78 2.43 8.80
CA LYS A 67 2.69 3.52 8.35
C LYS A 67 2.58 3.83 6.87
N ALA A 68 2.21 2.85 6.04
CA ALA A 68 2.00 3.03 4.61
C ALA A 68 0.72 3.85 4.26
N SER A 69 0.02 4.40 5.24
CA SER A 69 -1.17 5.26 5.04
C SER A 69 -1.00 6.69 5.55
N GLU A 70 0.16 7.03 6.12
CA GLU A 70 0.42 8.35 6.70
C GLU A 70 1.26 9.19 5.73
N PRO A 71 0.84 10.42 5.37
CA PRO A 71 1.68 11.34 4.63
C PRO A 71 2.85 11.74 5.53
N GLU A 72 4.09 11.40 5.14
CA GLU A 72 5.27 11.86 5.84
C GLU A 72 5.35 13.39 5.78
N ILE A 73 5.15 14.05 6.92
CA ILE A 73 5.51 15.45 7.11
C ILE A 73 7.01 15.45 7.40
N PRO A 74 7.86 16.09 6.56
CA PRO A 74 9.30 16.12 6.82
C PRO A 74 9.59 16.87 8.14
N ASP A 75 10.18 16.17 9.11
CA ASP A 75 10.58 16.66 10.43
C ASP A 75 11.82 17.59 10.41
N ASP A 76 11.88 18.57 9.49
CA ASP A 76 13.05 19.47 9.38
C ASP A 76 12.69 20.97 9.35
N ALA A 77 11.86 21.41 10.29
CA ALA A 77 11.65 22.83 10.59
C ALA A 77 12.17 23.24 11.98
N SER A 78 13.11 22.48 12.54
CA SER A 78 13.60 22.69 13.90
C SER A 78 15.08 23.03 13.98
N GLN A 79 15.65 23.76 13.00
CA GLN A 79 16.96 24.39 13.20
C GLN A 79 17.05 25.76 12.50
N LEU A 80 17.16 26.79 13.36
CA LEU A 80 17.84 28.08 13.17
C LEU A 80 17.00 29.30 12.76
N GLY A 81 16.41 29.94 13.79
CA GLY A 81 16.80 31.33 14.11
C GLY A 81 15.84 32.46 13.70
N ILE A 82 14.70 32.59 14.39
CA ILE A 82 14.01 33.89 14.47
C ILE A 82 13.91 34.29 15.94
N GLU A 83 14.71 35.29 16.31
CA GLU A 83 14.61 35.99 17.58
C GLU A 83 13.23 36.67 17.65
N HIS A 84 12.46 36.32 18.68
CA HIS A 84 11.16 36.91 18.95
C HIS A 84 11.38 38.26 19.65
N GLU A 85 11.56 39.32 18.86
CA GLU A 85 11.57 40.70 19.38
C GLU A 85 10.12 41.15 19.60
N ILE A 86 9.68 41.14 20.86
CA ILE A 86 8.40 41.69 21.29
C ILE A 86 8.54 43.21 21.25
N ALA A 87 8.10 43.85 20.17
CA ALA A 87 7.96 45.30 20.11
C ALA A 87 6.67 45.74 20.83
N GLU A 88 6.84 46.49 21.92
CA GLU A 88 5.78 47.15 22.68
C GLU A 88 4.98 48.13 21.81
N LEU A 89 3.65 48.05 21.85
CA LEU A 89 2.71 49.00 21.24
C LEU A 89 2.54 50.26 22.12
N PRO A 90 2.64 51.49 21.58
CA PRO A 90 2.10 52.67 22.24
C PRO A 90 0.60 52.86 21.93
N PRO A 91 -0.20 53.42 22.87
CA PRO A 91 -1.63 53.58 22.72
C PRO A 91 -1.98 54.85 21.93
N ASN A 92 -3.06 54.75 21.14
CA ASN A 92 -3.79 55.81 20.43
C ASN A 92 -3.29 56.22 19.04
N SER A 93 -3.96 55.71 18.00
CA SER A 93 -4.41 56.46 16.81
C SER A 93 -5.46 55.64 16.01
N PRO A 94 -6.37 56.28 15.26
CA PRO A 94 -7.68 55.71 14.91
C PRO A 94 -7.65 54.73 13.72
N SER A 95 -8.60 53.80 13.76
CA SER A 95 -8.86 52.76 12.75
C SER A 95 -9.11 53.34 11.35
N PRO A 96 -8.46 52.86 10.28
CA PRO A 96 -8.90 53.14 8.92
C PRO A 96 -10.05 52.18 8.53
N SER A 97 -11.07 52.73 7.87
CA SER A 97 -12.19 52.00 7.25
C SER A 97 -11.71 51.16 6.06
N PRO A 98 -12.42 50.07 5.68
CA PRO A 98 -12.07 49.29 4.51
C PRO A 98 -12.24 50.10 3.21
N PRO A 99 -11.42 49.85 2.16
CA PRO A 99 -11.61 50.48 0.85
C PRO A 99 -12.86 49.92 0.15
N PRO A 100 -13.55 50.71 -0.69
CA PRO A 100 -14.68 50.23 -1.48
C PRO A 100 -14.23 49.24 -2.57
N SER A 101 -15.05 48.24 -2.83
CA SER A 101 -14.93 47.31 -3.97
C SER A 101 -14.87 48.06 -5.30
N PRO A 102 -14.11 47.60 -6.30
CA PRO A 102 -14.07 48.26 -7.61
C PRO A 102 -15.42 48.10 -8.34
N GLU A 103 -15.97 49.21 -8.82
CA GLU A 103 -17.14 49.23 -9.70
C GLU A 103 -16.77 48.76 -11.12
N PRO A 104 -17.67 48.10 -11.86
CA PRO A 104 -17.40 47.64 -13.22
C PRO A 104 -17.31 48.83 -14.20
N ASP A 105 -16.34 48.77 -15.12
CA ASP A 105 -16.24 49.73 -16.23
C ASP A 105 -17.43 49.54 -17.19
N ILE A 106 -18.19 50.61 -17.37
CA ILE A 106 -19.39 50.69 -18.24
C ILE A 106 -19.01 51.51 -19.46
N ASP A 107 -19.39 51.05 -20.66
CA ASP A 107 -19.19 51.85 -21.87
C ASP A 107 -20.18 53.03 -21.99
N GLU A 108 -19.97 53.88 -23.01
CA GLU A 108 -20.77 55.09 -23.27
C GLU A 108 -22.26 54.80 -23.60
N TRP A 109 -22.67 53.53 -23.71
CA TRP A 109 -24.05 53.12 -23.97
C TRP A 109 -24.66 52.26 -22.85
N GLY A 110 -23.95 52.04 -21.74
CA GLY A 110 -24.50 51.41 -20.53
C GLY A 110 -24.31 49.89 -20.41
N GLU A 111 -23.43 49.26 -21.19
CA GLU A 111 -23.13 47.83 -21.09
C GLU A 111 -21.78 47.53 -20.41
N VAL A 112 -21.71 46.37 -19.71
CA VAL A 112 -20.53 45.91 -18.97
C VAL A 112 -19.54 45.24 -19.93
N ILE A 113 -18.33 45.78 -20.08
CA ILE A 113 -17.31 45.24 -20.98
C ILE A 113 -16.62 44.02 -20.34
N GLN A 114 -16.73 42.84 -20.95
CA GLN A 114 -15.95 41.66 -20.55
C GLN A 114 -14.53 41.71 -21.13
N ARG A 115 -13.51 41.55 -20.27
CA ARG A 115 -12.09 41.48 -20.66
C ARG A 115 -11.80 40.10 -21.29
N PRO A 116 -11.07 40.01 -22.42
CA PRO A 116 -10.76 38.73 -23.04
C PRO A 116 -9.82 37.89 -22.16
N GLU A 117 -10.21 36.65 -21.89
CA GLU A 117 -9.40 35.66 -21.18
C GLU A 117 -8.17 35.27 -22.00
N THR A 118 -7.00 35.27 -21.36
CA THR A 118 -5.75 34.76 -21.93
C THR A 118 -5.79 33.23 -22.07
N PRO A 119 -5.32 32.64 -23.17
CA PRO A 119 -5.36 31.19 -23.38
C PRO A 119 -4.37 30.42 -22.48
N PRO A 120 -4.61 29.12 -22.21
CA PRO A 120 -3.78 28.32 -21.31
C PRO A 120 -2.47 27.94 -21.98
N GLY A 121 -1.36 28.26 -21.32
CA GLY A 121 -0.02 27.80 -21.68
C GLY A 121 0.27 26.44 -21.05
N ASP A 122 0.83 25.55 -21.87
CA ASP A 122 1.20 24.18 -21.60
C ASP A 122 2.22 23.97 -20.48
N SER A 123 1.94 22.96 -19.65
CA SER A 123 2.83 21.85 -19.26
C SER A 123 3.83 21.96 -18.09
N ILE A 124 3.60 21.01 -17.16
CA ILE A 124 4.53 20.26 -16.28
C ILE A 124 4.84 20.91 -14.93
N HIS A 125 4.15 20.43 -13.88
CA HIS A 125 4.82 19.71 -12.80
C HIS A 125 3.95 18.54 -12.37
N ASP A 126 4.54 17.37 -12.55
CA ASP A 126 4.08 16.03 -12.22
C ASP A 126 4.28 15.84 -10.71
N ASP A 127 3.27 16.19 -9.92
CA ASP A 127 3.24 15.84 -8.49
C ASP A 127 2.25 14.68 -8.33
N ASN A 128 2.64 13.51 -8.84
CA ASN A 128 2.17 12.26 -8.27
C ASN A 128 2.71 12.23 -6.82
N PRO A 129 1.87 12.39 -5.77
CA PRO A 129 2.37 12.08 -4.44
C PRO A 129 2.77 10.61 -4.51
N ILE A 130 4.01 10.29 -4.15
CA ILE A 130 4.49 8.91 -4.01
C ILE A 130 3.50 8.23 -3.07
N SER A 131 2.51 7.56 -3.68
CA SER A 131 1.31 7.12 -3.00
C SER A 131 1.74 5.97 -2.13
N ALA A 132 1.83 6.24 -0.82
CA ALA A 132 2.21 5.25 0.15
C ALA A 132 1.35 3.99 -0.12
N PRO A 133 1.98 2.81 -0.26
CA PRO A 133 1.27 1.64 -0.77
C PRO A 133 0.12 1.34 0.17
N SER A 134 -1.10 1.24 -0.37
CA SER A 134 -2.25 0.84 0.41
C SER A 134 -1.90 -0.38 1.27
N THR A 135 -2.37 -0.45 2.52
CA THR A 135 -2.07 -1.55 3.44
C THR A 135 -2.25 -2.94 2.79
N LEU A 136 -3.17 -3.05 1.82
CA LEU A 136 -3.35 -4.24 1.00
C LEU A 136 -2.12 -4.54 0.12
N LEU A 137 -1.71 -3.60 -0.73
CA LEU A 137 -0.57 -3.75 -1.64
C LEU A 137 0.75 -3.90 -0.86
N PHE A 138 0.90 -3.15 0.23
CA PHE A 138 2.05 -3.26 1.12
C PHE A 138 2.20 -4.68 1.69
N ASN A 139 1.12 -5.24 2.26
CA ASN A 139 1.15 -6.61 2.78
C ASN A 139 1.39 -7.66 1.68
N ALA A 140 0.88 -7.42 0.46
CA ALA A 140 1.16 -8.28 -0.70
C ALA A 140 2.65 -8.26 -1.07
N LYS A 141 3.28 -7.08 -1.12
CA LYS A 141 4.72 -6.94 -1.37
C LYS A 141 5.57 -7.54 -0.25
N VAL A 142 5.16 -7.39 1.01
CA VAL A 142 5.83 -8.04 2.15
C VAL A 142 5.72 -9.56 2.07
N TYR A 143 4.61 -10.10 1.55
CA TYR A 143 4.50 -11.53 1.28
C TYR A 143 5.50 -11.98 0.22
N ILE A 144 5.61 -11.26 -0.90
CA ILE A 144 6.54 -11.56 -2.00
C ILE A 144 7.99 -11.54 -1.50
N ILE A 145 8.39 -10.51 -0.74
CA ILE A 145 9.76 -10.42 -0.19
C ILE A 145 10.04 -11.57 0.80
N ALA A 146 9.03 -11.97 1.60
CA ALA A 146 9.16 -13.09 2.52
C ALA A 146 9.40 -14.42 1.81
N ASP A 147 8.76 -14.64 0.66
CA ASP A 147 9.00 -15.82 -0.16
C ASP A 147 10.38 -15.76 -0.84
N LYS A 148 10.69 -14.64 -1.50
CA LYS A 148 11.98 -14.38 -2.18
C LYS A 148 13.19 -14.67 -1.29
N TYR A 149 13.13 -14.22 -0.02
CA TYR A 149 14.22 -14.42 0.94
C TYR A 149 14.03 -15.61 1.88
N MET A 150 13.00 -16.44 1.66
CA MET A 150 12.66 -17.61 2.44
C MET A 150 12.60 -17.33 3.95
N ILE A 151 11.76 -16.38 4.37
CA ILE A 151 11.58 -15.97 5.77
C ILE A 151 10.29 -16.62 6.31
N PRO A 152 10.37 -17.80 6.96
CA PRO A 152 9.20 -18.69 7.10
C PRO A 152 8.07 -18.14 7.96
N GLY A 153 8.38 -17.27 8.93
CA GLY A 153 7.35 -16.65 9.78
C GLY A 153 6.78 -15.33 9.24
N LEU A 154 7.49 -14.66 8.31
CA LEU A 154 7.00 -13.41 7.73
C LEU A 154 5.89 -13.68 6.70
N LYS A 155 6.05 -14.73 5.89
CA LYS A 155 5.09 -15.15 4.86
C LYS A 155 3.67 -15.37 5.41
N PRO A 156 3.42 -16.20 6.45
CA PRO A 156 2.09 -16.38 7.02
C PRO A 156 1.57 -15.13 7.73
N LEU A 157 2.44 -14.33 8.35
CA LEU A 157 2.04 -13.06 8.98
C LEU A 157 1.55 -12.05 7.93
N ALA A 158 2.27 -11.94 6.81
CA ALA A 158 1.89 -11.07 5.70
C ALA A 158 0.59 -11.50 5.05
N ASN A 159 0.37 -12.81 4.87
CA ASN A 159 -0.91 -13.33 4.41
C ASN A 159 -2.05 -12.97 5.38
N GLN A 160 -1.86 -13.16 6.69
CA GLN A 160 -2.87 -12.83 7.69
C GLN A 160 -3.26 -11.34 7.62
N LYS A 161 -2.27 -10.44 7.53
CA LYS A 161 -2.50 -9.00 7.42
C LYS A 161 -3.13 -8.62 6.08
N PHE A 162 -2.70 -9.24 4.99
CA PHE A 162 -3.31 -9.08 3.67
C PHE A 162 -4.80 -9.45 3.69
N VAL A 163 -5.16 -10.63 4.18
CA VAL A 163 -6.57 -11.10 4.24
C VAL A 163 -7.43 -10.15 5.08
N ARG A 164 -6.92 -9.72 6.24
CA ARG A 164 -7.63 -8.73 7.08
C ARG A 164 -7.84 -7.39 6.36
N SER A 165 -6.86 -6.96 5.57
CA SER A 165 -6.98 -5.74 4.76
C SER A 165 -7.98 -5.94 3.61
N ALA A 166 -7.96 -7.11 2.96
CA ALA A 166 -8.86 -7.46 1.87
C ALA A 166 -10.33 -7.47 2.31
N GLU A 167 -10.63 -8.00 3.50
CA GLU A 167 -12.00 -7.96 4.07
C GLU A 167 -12.58 -6.55 4.18
N LYS A 168 -11.72 -5.54 4.37
CA LYS A 168 -12.14 -4.13 4.53
C LYS A 168 -12.13 -3.36 3.21
N ASN A 169 -11.23 -3.73 2.30
CA ASN A 169 -10.88 -2.95 1.12
C ASN A 169 -11.15 -3.68 -0.21
N TRP A 170 -11.87 -4.81 -0.20
CA TRP A 170 -12.21 -5.57 -1.43
C TRP A 170 -12.91 -4.72 -2.49
N ASN A 171 -13.62 -3.68 -2.06
CA ASN A 171 -14.40 -2.79 -2.92
C ASN A 171 -13.59 -1.58 -3.44
N THR A 172 -12.28 -1.57 -3.26
CA THR A 172 -11.38 -0.48 -3.70
C THR A 172 -10.63 -0.91 -4.97
N PRO A 173 -10.14 0.01 -5.83
CA PRO A 173 -9.34 -0.34 -7.02
C PRO A 173 -8.01 -1.04 -6.66
N GLU A 174 -7.55 -0.90 -5.42
CA GLU A 174 -6.33 -1.52 -4.91
C GLU A 174 -6.48 -3.04 -4.78
N PHE A 175 -7.71 -3.54 -4.59
CA PHE A 175 -7.94 -4.98 -4.45
C PHE A 175 -7.57 -5.75 -5.73
N PRO A 176 -8.15 -5.45 -6.90
CA PRO A 176 -7.71 -6.05 -8.17
C PRO A 176 -6.20 -5.92 -8.40
N ALA A 177 -5.62 -4.74 -8.16
CA ALA A 177 -4.19 -4.49 -8.37
C ALA A 177 -3.29 -5.38 -7.49
N ALA A 178 -3.64 -5.58 -6.21
CA ALA A 178 -2.87 -6.47 -5.36
C ALA A 178 -3.09 -7.94 -5.72
N VAL A 179 -4.29 -8.34 -6.14
CA VAL A 179 -4.55 -9.71 -6.61
C VAL A 179 -3.69 -10.01 -7.83
N GLU A 180 -3.62 -9.08 -8.78
CA GLU A 180 -2.80 -9.19 -9.99
C GLU A 180 -1.31 -9.30 -9.65
N LEU A 181 -0.78 -8.38 -8.83
CA LEU A 181 0.60 -8.43 -8.33
C LEU A 181 0.94 -9.81 -7.75
N LEU A 182 0.06 -10.34 -6.89
CA LEU A 182 0.27 -11.64 -6.25
C LEU A 182 0.23 -12.79 -7.27
N TRP A 183 -0.66 -12.73 -8.25
CA TRP A 183 -0.79 -13.80 -9.25
C TRP A 183 0.39 -13.84 -10.22
N GLU A 184 1.01 -12.70 -10.50
CA GLU A 184 2.20 -12.59 -11.35
C GLU A 184 3.50 -12.98 -10.65
N ASN A 185 3.61 -12.75 -9.34
CA ASN A 185 4.88 -12.89 -8.61
C ASN A 185 4.97 -14.17 -7.78
N ILE A 186 3.89 -14.94 -7.64
CA ILE A 186 3.85 -16.11 -6.76
C ILE A 186 3.63 -17.39 -7.56
N PRO A 187 4.49 -18.40 -7.37
CA PRO A 187 4.38 -19.66 -8.10
C PRO A 187 3.09 -20.43 -7.75
N GLU A 188 2.61 -21.25 -8.67
CA GLU A 188 1.42 -22.09 -8.47
C GLU A 188 1.51 -23.04 -7.27
N SER A 189 2.73 -23.39 -6.84
CA SER A 189 2.98 -24.23 -5.67
C SER A 189 2.66 -23.55 -4.34
N ASP A 190 2.53 -22.22 -4.33
CA ASP A 190 2.20 -21.47 -3.13
C ASP A 190 0.69 -21.39 -2.93
N LEU A 191 0.16 -22.50 -2.41
CA LEU A 191 -1.26 -22.65 -2.15
C LEU A 191 -1.76 -21.74 -1.01
N LEU A 192 -0.88 -21.32 -0.08
CA LEU A 192 -1.29 -20.57 1.11
C LEU A 192 -1.96 -19.25 0.73
N LEU A 193 -1.27 -18.41 -0.05
CA LEU A 193 -1.82 -17.13 -0.43
C LEU A 193 -2.83 -17.27 -1.56
N ARG A 194 -2.59 -18.15 -2.55
CA ARG A 194 -3.55 -18.37 -3.64
C ARG A 194 -4.93 -18.77 -3.11
N ASP A 195 -4.99 -19.72 -2.16
CA ASP A 195 -6.24 -20.12 -1.53
C ASP A 195 -6.86 -19.00 -0.68
N SER A 196 -6.03 -18.16 -0.07
CA SER A 196 -6.48 -17.03 0.77
C SER A 196 -7.07 -15.90 -0.08
N VAL A 197 -6.45 -15.57 -1.21
CA VAL A 197 -6.95 -14.57 -2.16
C VAL A 197 -8.25 -15.06 -2.80
N ILE A 198 -8.31 -16.33 -3.21
CA ILE A 198 -9.56 -16.95 -3.69
C ILE A 198 -10.65 -16.88 -2.62
N ALA A 199 -10.31 -17.18 -1.36
CA ALA A 199 -11.23 -17.13 -0.23
C ALA A 199 -11.77 -15.71 0.01
N ALA A 200 -10.90 -14.70 -0.05
CA ALA A 200 -11.26 -13.30 0.13
C ALA A 200 -12.11 -12.77 -1.03
N THR A 201 -11.86 -13.25 -2.26
CA THR A 201 -12.58 -12.82 -3.46
C THR A 201 -13.99 -13.41 -3.53
N ALA A 202 -14.14 -14.71 -3.25
CA ALA A 202 -15.38 -15.44 -3.53
C ALA A 202 -16.66 -14.85 -2.88
N PRO A 203 -16.66 -14.33 -1.64
CA PRO A 203 -17.83 -13.66 -1.06
C PRO A 203 -18.29 -12.43 -1.85
N HIS A 204 -17.36 -11.75 -2.52
CA HIS A 204 -17.55 -10.46 -3.18
C HIS A 204 -17.53 -10.57 -4.71
N LEU A 205 -17.65 -11.78 -5.26
CA LEU A 205 -17.55 -11.99 -6.71
C LEU A 205 -18.55 -11.16 -7.53
N ASP A 206 -19.82 -11.12 -7.11
CA ASP A 206 -20.88 -10.45 -7.88
C ASP A 206 -20.57 -8.97 -8.15
N PRO A 207 -20.28 -8.10 -7.14
CA PRO A 207 -19.91 -6.71 -7.40
C PRO A 207 -18.51 -6.53 -8.03
N LEU A 208 -17.63 -7.53 -7.94
CA LEU A 208 -16.34 -7.49 -8.62
C LEU A 208 -16.47 -7.77 -10.12
N LEU A 209 -17.46 -8.57 -10.54
CA LEU A 209 -17.74 -8.83 -11.96
C LEU A 209 -18.34 -7.63 -12.71
N ASP A 210 -18.86 -6.63 -11.99
CA ASP A 210 -19.28 -5.35 -12.58
C ASP A 210 -18.09 -4.44 -12.96
N ARG A 211 -16.85 -4.85 -12.61
CA ARG A 211 -15.62 -4.09 -12.84
C ARG A 211 -14.86 -4.66 -14.04
N GLY A 212 -14.70 -3.85 -15.08
CA GLY A 212 -14.05 -4.26 -16.32
C GLY A 212 -12.64 -4.79 -16.11
N GLU A 213 -11.85 -4.10 -15.28
CA GLU A 213 -10.47 -4.47 -14.96
C GLU A 213 -10.38 -5.84 -14.27
N PHE A 214 -11.33 -6.16 -13.39
CA PHE A 214 -11.35 -7.44 -12.70
C PHE A 214 -11.80 -8.58 -13.61
N VAL A 215 -12.74 -8.32 -14.52
CA VAL A 215 -13.18 -9.30 -15.54
C VAL A 215 -12.05 -9.61 -16.52
N GLU A 216 -11.29 -8.60 -16.94
CA GLU A 216 -10.10 -8.78 -17.78
C GLU A 216 -9.06 -9.65 -17.07
N PHE A 217 -8.75 -9.33 -15.81
CA PHE A 217 -7.85 -10.14 -14.97
C PHE A 217 -8.31 -11.60 -14.86
N MET A 218 -9.59 -11.86 -14.54
CA MET A 218 -10.13 -13.22 -14.47
C MET A 218 -10.07 -13.96 -15.81
N THR A 219 -10.15 -13.23 -16.93
CA THR A 219 -10.05 -13.81 -18.28
C THR A 219 -8.61 -14.21 -18.60
N THR A 220 -7.64 -13.37 -18.24
CA THR A 220 -6.21 -13.65 -18.40
C THR A 220 -5.75 -14.79 -17.48
N HIS A 221 -6.26 -14.83 -16.25
CA HIS A 221 -5.91 -15.83 -15.23
C HIS A 221 -7.07 -16.81 -15.01
N GLY A 222 -7.30 -17.67 -16.00
CA GLY A 222 -8.41 -18.63 -15.95
C GLY A 222 -8.35 -19.63 -14.78
N ASP A 223 -7.15 -19.94 -14.27
CA ASP A 223 -6.96 -20.78 -13.07
C ASP A 223 -7.53 -20.10 -11.83
N PHE A 224 -7.28 -18.80 -11.66
CA PHE A 224 -7.88 -17.96 -10.63
C PHE A 224 -9.40 -17.97 -10.74
N ALA A 225 -9.94 -17.71 -11.94
CA ALA A 225 -11.38 -17.68 -12.16
C ALA A 225 -12.05 -19.00 -11.78
N VAL A 226 -11.48 -20.13 -12.19
CA VAL A 226 -11.96 -21.47 -11.82
C VAL A 226 -11.90 -21.68 -10.31
N GLY A 227 -10.82 -21.24 -9.65
CA GLY A 227 -10.66 -21.30 -8.20
C GLY A 227 -11.74 -20.55 -7.44
N VAL A 228 -12.01 -19.30 -7.84
CA VAL A 228 -13.05 -18.45 -7.24
C VAL A 228 -14.45 -19.05 -7.45
N MET A 229 -14.75 -19.55 -8.65
CA MET A 229 -16.05 -20.17 -8.93
C MET A 229 -16.29 -21.45 -8.13
N LYS A 230 -15.27 -22.31 -7.99
CA LYS A 230 -15.35 -23.50 -7.12
C LYS A 230 -15.61 -23.09 -5.67
N ARG A 231 -14.86 -22.12 -5.15
CA ARG A 231 -15.03 -21.63 -3.79
C ARG A 231 -16.41 -21.02 -3.55
N ARG A 232 -16.92 -20.23 -4.50
CA ARG A 232 -18.27 -19.64 -4.43
C ARG A 232 -19.34 -20.72 -4.33
N ARG A 233 -19.27 -21.75 -5.16
CA ARG A 233 -20.19 -22.90 -5.12
C ARG A 233 -20.12 -23.61 -3.77
N ASP A 234 -18.93 -23.87 -3.25
CA ASP A 234 -18.75 -24.58 -1.98
C ASP A 234 -19.32 -23.76 -0.81
N ASN A 235 -19.15 -22.44 -0.82
CA ASN A 235 -19.77 -21.53 0.16
C ASN A 235 -21.31 -21.60 0.13
N LEU A 236 -21.91 -21.67 -1.07
CA LEU A 236 -23.37 -21.79 -1.22
C LEU A 236 -23.90 -23.13 -0.68
N LEU A 237 -23.20 -24.24 -0.95
CA LEU A 237 -23.57 -25.56 -0.41
C LEU A 237 -23.50 -25.60 1.12
N ILE A 238 -22.52 -24.92 1.72
CA ILE A 238 -22.41 -24.79 3.17
C ILE A 238 -23.56 -23.93 3.73
N ALA A 239 -23.96 -22.86 3.03
CA ALA A 239 -25.07 -22.02 3.46
C ALA A 239 -26.41 -22.76 3.46
N THR A 240 -26.70 -23.55 2.42
CA THR A 240 -27.94 -24.33 2.33
C THR A 240 -28.01 -25.46 3.36
N SER A 241 -26.88 -26.12 3.66
CA SER A 241 -26.86 -27.18 4.68
C SER A 241 -27.08 -26.64 6.11
N LYS A 242 -26.57 -25.43 6.41
CA LYS A 242 -26.84 -24.76 7.69
C LYS A 242 -28.30 -24.35 7.84
N SER A 243 -28.92 -23.77 6.79
CA SER A 243 -30.33 -23.39 6.85
C SER A 243 -31.26 -24.59 7.07
N ASP A 244 -30.93 -25.75 6.50
CA ASP A 244 -31.72 -26.97 6.72
C ASP A 244 -31.58 -27.47 8.18
N GLN A 245 -30.37 -27.48 8.75
CA GLN A 245 -30.15 -27.89 10.15
C GLN A 245 -30.89 -26.98 11.15
N ASP A 246 -30.85 -25.67 10.94
CA ASP A 246 -31.56 -24.71 11.81
C ASP A 246 -33.08 -24.90 11.71
N ASN A 247 -33.61 -25.23 10.54
CA ASN A 247 -35.05 -25.44 10.33
C ASN A 247 -35.57 -26.74 10.98
N PHE A 248 -34.72 -27.78 11.11
CA PHE A 248 -35.07 -29.03 11.81
C PHE A 248 -34.91 -28.96 13.34
N GLY A 249 -34.25 -27.94 13.88
CA GLY A 249 -33.96 -27.80 15.32
C GLY A 249 -35.13 -27.30 16.19
N TRP A 250 -36.13 -26.65 15.60
CA TRP A 250 -37.25 -26.01 16.35
C TRP A 250 -38.55 -26.83 16.37
N GLY A 251 -38.57 -28.04 15.78
CA GLY A 251 -39.79 -28.82 15.52
C GLY A 251 -40.09 -29.99 16.46
N ARG A 252 -39.38 -30.16 17.58
CA ARG A 252 -39.72 -31.18 18.60
C ARG A 252 -39.77 -30.57 20.00
N GLY A 253 -40.94 -30.09 20.38
CA GLY A 253 -41.35 -29.77 21.75
C GLY A 253 -42.72 -30.37 22.01
#